data_AF-A0A392NJV6-F1
#
_entry.id   AF-A0A392NJV6-F1
#
_cell.length_a   1.000
_cell.length_b   1.000
_cell.length_c   1.000
_cell.angle_alpha   90.00
_cell.angle_beta   90.00
_cell.angle_gamma   90.00
#
_symmetry.space_group_name_H-M   'P 1'
#
loop_
_entity.id
_entity.type
_entity.pdbx_description
1 polymer ?
#
loop_
_entity_poly.entity_id
_entity_poly.type
_entity_poly.pdbx_seq_one_letter_code
_entity_poly.pdbx_strand_id
1 'polypeptide(L)'
;MNYSQWNLVVQHPNFDNLTQLFSFKYKSLNPYEGLNDTGMLWGVKFYNDFLSSAGSFGNVQSEILFRKDKSTFTFDKGWAFPRRIYFNGDNCVMPPPDAYP
;
A
#
# COMPACT_ATOMS: atom_id res chain seq x y z
N MET A 1 -5.93 9.98 17.77
CA MET A 1 -6.89 8.87 17.56
C MET A 1 -6.12 7.56 17.63
N ASN A 2 -6.74 6.51 18.15
CA ASN A 2 -6.15 5.17 18.17
C ASN A 2 -6.85 4.32 17.09
N TYR A 3 -6.11 3.48 16.39
CA TYR A 3 -6.67 2.58 15.38
C TYR A 3 -6.43 1.12 15.77
N SER A 4 -7.51 0.41 16.11
CA SER A 4 -7.51 -1.05 16.29
C SER A 4 -8.02 -1.74 15.04
N GLN A 5 -7.41 -2.85 14.64
CA GLN A 5 -7.84 -3.63 13.46
C GLN A 5 -7.90 -2.78 12.18
N TRP A 6 -6.93 -1.87 12.04
CA TRP A 6 -6.88 -0.98 10.89
C TRP A 6 -6.58 -1.74 9.60
N ASN A 7 -6.97 -1.13 8.48
CA ASN A 7 -6.65 -1.60 7.15
C ASN A 7 -6.11 -0.47 6.27
N LEU A 8 -5.29 -0.86 5.31
CA LEU A 8 -4.75 0.00 4.27
C LEU A 8 -5.06 -0.65 2.92
N VAL A 9 -5.83 0.00 2.07
CA VAL A 9 -6.11 -0.47 0.72
C VAL A 9 -5.30 0.34 -0.26
N VAL A 10 -4.49 -0.34 -1.07
CA VAL A 10 -3.58 0.29 -2.03
C VAL A 10 -3.95 -0.18 -3.42
N GLN A 11 -4.15 0.76 -4.33
CA GLN A 11 -4.34 0.47 -5.75
C GLN A 11 -3.02 0.75 -6.49
N HIS A 12 -2.44 -0.26 -7.11
CA HIS A 12 -1.20 -0.17 -7.86
C HIS A 12 -1.20 -1.17 -9.04
N PRO A 13 -0.83 -0.74 -10.25
CA PRO A 13 -0.98 -1.55 -11.46
C PRO A 13 -0.02 -2.76 -11.53
N ASN A 14 1.00 -2.83 -10.65
CA ASN A 14 1.94 -3.95 -10.61
C ASN A 14 1.75 -4.90 -9.42
N PHE A 15 0.55 -4.95 -8.83
CA PHE A 15 0.25 -5.90 -7.75
C PHE A 15 0.34 -7.38 -8.19
N ASP A 16 0.17 -7.65 -9.49
CA ASP A 16 0.41 -8.99 -10.08
C ASP A 16 1.84 -9.51 -9.86
N ASN A 17 2.82 -8.61 -9.74
CA ASN A 17 4.23 -8.93 -9.57
C ASN A 17 4.72 -8.64 -8.14
N LEU A 18 3.86 -8.83 -7.15
CA LEU A 18 4.22 -8.72 -5.73
C LEU A 18 5.23 -9.81 -5.37
N THR A 19 6.46 -9.40 -5.04
CA THR A 19 7.54 -10.32 -4.67
C THR A 19 7.64 -10.53 -3.17
N GLN A 20 7.61 -9.45 -2.40
CA GLN A 20 7.80 -9.49 -0.95
C GLN A 20 6.98 -8.40 -0.27
N LEU A 21 6.56 -8.70 0.96
CA LEU A 21 5.78 -7.80 1.80
C LEU A 21 6.34 -7.88 3.23
N PHE A 22 6.64 -6.72 3.81
CA PHE A 22 7.19 -6.64 5.15
C PHE A 22 6.23 -5.97 6.12
N SER A 23 6.27 -6.44 7.37
CA SER A 23 5.58 -5.86 8.52
C SER A 23 4.04 -5.90 8.52
N PHE A 24 3.37 -6.37 7.46
CA PHE A 24 1.91 -6.48 7.39
C PHE A 24 1.42 -7.83 6.86
N LYS A 25 0.10 -8.04 6.96
CA LYS A 25 -0.61 -9.06 6.19
C LYS A 25 -1.18 -8.44 4.93
N TYR A 26 -1.39 -9.26 3.90
CA TYR A 26 -1.88 -8.83 2.60
C TYR A 26 -2.97 -9.79 2.10
N LYS A 27 -3.96 -9.22 1.41
CA LYS A 27 -4.96 -9.94 0.63
C LYS A 27 -5.28 -9.15 -0.63
N SER A 28 -5.20 -9.82 -1.78
CA SER A 28 -5.66 -9.25 -3.05
C SER A 28 -7.16 -9.00 -2.99
N LEU A 29 -7.59 -7.82 -3.44
CA LEU A 29 -9.00 -7.48 -3.67
C LEU A 29 -9.21 -7.44 -5.17
N ASN A 30 -9.80 -8.49 -5.74
CA ASN A 30 -10.05 -8.61 -7.17
C ASN A 30 -11.57 -8.58 -7.40
N PRO A 31 -12.21 -7.40 -7.33
CA PRO A 31 -13.66 -7.29 -7.47
C PRO A 31 -14.15 -7.55 -8.90
N TYR A 32 -13.27 -7.46 -9.89
CA TYR A 32 -13.57 -7.69 -11.30
C TYR A 32 -12.62 -8.76 -11.87
N GLU A 33 -13.13 -9.63 -12.73
CA GLU A 33 -12.29 -10.61 -13.43
C GLU A 33 -11.23 -9.89 -14.27
N GLY A 34 -9.96 -10.27 -14.08
CA GLY A 34 -8.83 -9.75 -14.84
C GLY A 34 -8.19 -8.45 -14.31
N LEU A 35 -8.70 -7.87 -13.21
CA LEU A 35 -8.10 -6.70 -12.57
C LEU A 35 -7.60 -7.05 -11.15
N ASN A 36 -6.29 -7.22 -11.03
CA ASN A 36 -5.59 -7.50 -9.77
C ASN A 36 -4.72 -6.30 -9.33
N ASP A 37 -5.26 -5.10 -9.46
CA ASP A 37 -4.53 -3.87 -9.17
C ASP A 37 -4.73 -3.38 -7.72
N THR A 38 -5.52 -4.07 -6.91
CA THR A 38 -5.91 -3.61 -5.58
C THR A 38 -5.54 -4.62 -4.49
N GLY A 39 -4.83 -4.13 -3.49
CA GLY A 39 -4.38 -4.91 -2.34
C GLY A 39 -4.88 -4.34 -1.02
N MET A 40 -5.40 -5.18 -0.14
CA MET A 40 -5.67 -4.83 1.25
C MET A 40 -4.55 -5.31 2.15
N LEU A 41 -4.03 -4.42 2.98
CA LEU A 41 -3.05 -4.68 4.01
C LEU A 41 -3.63 -4.39 5.40
N TRP A 42 -3.14 -5.11 6.41
CA TRP A 42 -3.51 -4.87 7.80
C TRP A 42 -2.40 -5.31 8.75
N GLY A 43 -2.50 -4.86 10.00
CA GLY A 43 -1.54 -5.15 11.05
C GLY A 43 -1.47 -6.63 11.44
N VAL A 44 -0.27 -7.06 11.83
CA VAL A 44 -0.02 -8.36 12.46
C VAL A 44 -0.42 -8.28 13.94
N LYS A 45 -1.19 -9.27 14.40
CA LYS A 45 -1.62 -9.37 15.80
C LYS A 45 -0.43 -9.31 16.76
N PHE A 46 -0.56 -8.55 17.85
CA PHE A 46 0.46 -8.35 18.88
C PHE A 46 1.74 -7.64 18.41
N TYR A 47 1.74 -7.04 17.21
CA TYR A 47 2.88 -6.28 16.70
C TYR A 47 2.47 -4.86 16.32
N ASN A 48 1.57 -4.73 15.35
CA ASN A 48 1.08 -3.45 14.85
C ASN A 48 -0.41 -3.51 14.52
N ASP A 49 -1.17 -4.42 15.14
CA ASP A 49 -2.62 -4.49 15.05
C ASP A 49 -3.34 -3.36 15.80
N PHE A 50 -2.61 -2.67 16.68
CA PHE A 50 -3.05 -1.47 17.37
C PHE A 50 -2.07 -0.32 17.15
N LEU A 51 -2.56 0.78 16.60
CA LEU A 51 -1.80 2.01 16.42
C LEU A 51 -2.27 3.02 17.47
N SER A 52 -1.49 3.18 18.54
CA SER A 52 -1.73 4.21 19.54
C SER A 52 -1.22 5.56 19.05
N SER A 53 -2.11 6.57 19.11
CA SER A 53 -1.85 8.01 18.99
C SER A 53 -0.79 8.45 17.97
N ALA A 54 -1.24 9.06 16.87
CA ALA A 54 -0.37 9.84 16.00
C ALA A 54 0.40 10.90 16.83
N GLY A 55 1.72 10.81 16.84
CA GLY A 55 2.60 11.69 17.60
C GLY A 55 4.01 11.67 17.01
N SER A 56 4.89 12.56 17.48
CA SER A 56 6.25 12.74 16.93
C SER A 56 7.12 11.48 16.93
N PHE A 57 6.78 10.49 17.75
CA PHE A 57 7.51 9.23 17.89
C PHE A 57 6.76 8.01 17.35
N GLY A 58 5.51 8.19 16.87
CA GLY A 58 4.70 7.10 16.34
C GLY A 58 4.95 6.95 14.84
N ASN A 59 5.69 5.92 14.43
CA ASN A 59 5.80 5.54 13.03
C ASN A 59 5.34 4.10 12.82
N VAL A 60 4.63 3.87 11.73
CA VAL A 60 4.38 2.54 11.21
C VAL A 60 4.93 2.55 9.80
N GLN A 61 5.92 1.72 9.55
CA GLN A 61 6.53 1.58 8.24
C GLN A 61 6.29 0.18 7.72
N SER A 62 6.02 0.12 6.42
CA SER A 62 5.93 -1.13 5.67
C SER A 62 6.56 -0.97 4.32
N GLU A 63 6.99 -2.10 3.78
CA GLU A 63 7.63 -2.16 2.49
C GLU A 63 6.93 -3.20 1.63
N ILE A 64 6.63 -2.79 0.40
CA ILE A 64 6.04 -3.62 -0.65
C ILE A 64 7.05 -3.63 -1.78
N LEU A 65 7.58 -4.80 -2.11
CA LEU A 65 8.53 -4.97 -3.20
C LEU A 65 7.83 -5.56 -4.41
N PHE A 66 7.87 -4.82 -5.50
CA PHE A 66 7.39 -5.25 -6.80
C PHE A 66 8.53 -5.59 -7.72
N ARG A 67 8.42 -6.71 -8.44
CA ARG A 67 9.36 -7.03 -9.51
C ARG A 67 9.12 -6.08 -10.68
N LYS A 68 10.20 -5.44 -11.15
CA LYS A 68 10.16 -4.68 -12.40
C LYS A 68 10.07 -5.64 -13.58
N ASP A 69 9.01 -5.52 -14.36
CA ASP A 69 8.90 -6.16 -15.66
C ASP A 69 9.24 -5.14 -16.75
N LYS A 70 10.15 -5.51 -17.65
CA LYS A 70 10.57 -4.65 -18.76
C LYS A 70 9.42 -4.37 -19.74
N SER A 71 8.39 -5.20 -19.77
CA SER A 71 7.24 -5.02 -20.67
C SER A 71 6.27 -3.93 -20.18
N THR A 72 6.22 -3.67 -18.87
CA THR A 72 5.26 -2.74 -18.25
C THR A 72 5.94 -1.56 -17.55
N PHE A 73 7.21 -1.65 -17.19
CA PHE A 73 7.96 -0.59 -16.50
C PHE A 73 8.58 0.40 -17.48
N THR A 74 8.28 1.69 -17.30
CA THR A 74 8.90 2.80 -18.03
C THR A 74 9.55 3.78 -17.06
N PHE A 75 10.64 4.44 -17.49
CA PHE A 75 11.26 5.52 -16.71
C PHE A 75 10.45 6.82 -16.77
N ASP A 76 9.77 7.07 -17.89
CA ASP A 76 8.81 8.18 -18.01
C ASP A 76 7.44 7.72 -17.53
N LYS A 77 6.93 8.36 -16.47
CA LYS A 77 5.59 8.10 -15.91
C LYS A 77 5.37 6.65 -15.46
N GLY A 78 6.45 5.98 -15.05
CA GLY A 78 6.38 4.63 -14.50
C GLY A 78 5.41 4.56 -13.33
N TRP A 79 4.82 3.39 -13.11
CA TRP A 79 3.93 3.10 -11.98
C TRP A 79 4.65 3.08 -10.62
N ALA A 80 5.72 3.86 -10.41
CA ALA A 80 6.51 3.84 -9.19
C ALA A 80 5.68 4.11 -7.91
N PHE A 81 4.59 4.87 -8.04
CA PHE A 81 3.68 5.20 -6.94
C PHE A 81 2.32 4.51 -7.10
N PRO A 82 1.65 4.19 -5.97
CA PRO A 82 0.24 3.81 -5.98
C PRO A 82 -0.62 4.87 -6.67
N ARG A 83 -1.71 4.41 -7.29
CA ARG A 83 -2.72 5.29 -7.90
C ARG A 83 -3.67 5.85 -6.85
N ARG A 84 -4.00 5.06 -5.83
CA ARG A 84 -4.89 5.42 -4.73
C ARG A 84 -4.50 4.67 -3.46
N ILE A 85 -4.71 5.31 -2.33
CA ILE A 85 -4.50 4.72 -1.00
C ILE A 85 -5.69 5.10 -0.13
N TYR A 86 -6.27 4.11 0.54
CA TYR A 86 -7.29 4.31 1.55
C TYR A 86 -6.79 3.77 2.88
N PHE A 87 -6.91 4.56 3.94
CA PHE A 87 -6.63 4.13 5.30
C PHE A 87 -7.93 4.09 6.09
N ASN A 88 -8.34 2.90 6.54
CA ASN A 88 -9.64 2.68 7.20
C ASN A 88 -10.85 3.22 6.43
N GLY A 89 -10.77 3.22 5.09
CA GLY A 89 -11.81 3.76 4.21
C GLY A 89 -11.68 5.23 3.85
N ASP A 90 -10.84 5.99 4.57
CA ASP A 90 -10.56 7.39 4.25
C ASP A 90 -9.52 7.51 3.13
N ASN A 91 -9.74 8.41 2.17
CA ASN A 91 -8.81 8.63 1.07
C ASN A 91 -7.56 9.39 1.57
N CYS A 92 -6.38 8.82 1.35
CA CYS A 92 -5.11 9.46 1.71
C CYS A 92 -4.68 10.44 0.61
N VAL A 93 -4.22 11.63 1.00
CA VAL A 93 -3.63 12.60 0.07
C VAL A 93 -2.24 12.13 -0.31
N MET A 94 -2.03 11.84 -1.59
CA MET A 94 -0.70 11.59 -2.13
C MET A 94 -0.14 12.89 -2.73
N PRO A 95 1.14 13.21 -2.50
CA PRO A 95 1.78 14.31 -3.20
C PRO A 95 1.79 14.03 -4.71
N PRO A 96 1.82 15.09 -5.56
CA PRO A 96 2.00 14.92 -6.99
C PRO A 96 3.28 14.11 -7.28
N PRO A 97 3.29 13.25 -8.31
CA PRO A 97 4.49 12.52 -8.72
C PRO A 97 5.70 13.44 -8.93
N ASP A 98 5.45 14.65 -9.45
CA ASP A 98 6.48 15.66 -9.74
C ASP A 98 7.11 16.28 -8.48
N ALA A 99 6.48 16.10 -7.31
CA ALA A 99 6.93 16.64 -6.03
C ALA A 99 7.65 15.61 -5.15
N TYR A 100 7.76 14.35 -5.61
CA TYR A 100 8.44 13.27 -4.89
C TYR A 100 9.79 12.97 -5.57
N PRO A 101 10.88 12.81 -4.80
CA PRO A 101 12.21 12.58 -5.36
C PRO A 101 12.35 11.26 -6.13
#